data_AF-A0A1Q7W6L1-F1
#
_entry.id   AF-A0A1Q7W6L1-F1
#
_cell.length_a   1.000
_cell.length_b   1.000
_cell.length_c   1.000
_cell.angle_alpha   90.00
_cell.angle_beta   90.00
_cell.angle_gamma   90.00
#
_symmetry.space_group_name_H-M   'P 1'
#
loop_
_entity.id
_entity.type
_entity.pdbx_description
1 polymer ?
#
loop_
_entity_poly.entity_id
_entity_poly.type
_entity_poly.pdbx_seq_one_letter_code
_entity_poly.pdbx_strand_id
1 'polypeptide(L)'
;MPYALGIDIRAASTVAAVARLYQGRWEPPETVPSATMPSTLLLTADGPVAGVEDGGPDLVRGFLDRIGDEVPFVVGGRPYRAANLAAELIDQVARRVEAAEGGPARQVAVAVPGTWGPYRTGLLRDALARVGLDATLVPVAADGYGAADALRRLIAPPDAVETYRPAPEEAPAVADEPAYPPPRPPVVITALSSPRKRVTDRRPGARVVIAALAVLVIALGVWLTLMSGFVRL
;
A
#
# COMPACT_ATOMS: atom_id res chain seq x y z
N MET A 1 -15.38 -9.65 20.67
CA MET A 1 -14.52 -10.86 20.55
C MET A 1 -13.09 -10.39 20.33
N PRO A 2 -12.06 -11.07 20.86
CA PRO A 2 -10.68 -10.68 20.57
C PRO A 2 -10.41 -10.81 19.07
N TYR A 3 -9.71 -9.83 18.52
CA TYR A 3 -9.38 -9.78 17.09
C TYR A 3 -7.94 -9.30 16.90
N ALA A 4 -7.37 -9.60 15.73
CA ALA A 4 -6.12 -9.03 15.26
C ALA A 4 -6.42 -8.09 14.08
N LEU A 5 -5.63 -7.03 13.95
CA LEU A 5 -5.81 -5.96 12.97
C LEU A 5 -4.63 -5.95 11.99
N GLY A 6 -4.91 -5.98 10.69
CA GLY A 6 -3.97 -5.65 9.64
C GLY A 6 -4.23 -4.25 9.08
N ILE A 7 -3.18 -3.49 8.80
CA ILE A 7 -3.24 -2.17 8.17
C ILE A 7 -2.28 -2.15 6.97
N ASP A 8 -2.76 -1.61 5.85
CA ASP A 8 -1.99 -1.44 4.62
C ASP A 8 -2.18 -0.01 4.08
N ILE A 9 -1.10 0.76 4.06
CA ILE A 9 -1.07 2.13 3.53
C ILE A 9 -0.62 2.05 2.07
N ARG A 10 -1.52 2.35 1.14
CA ARG A 10 -1.21 2.49 -0.28
C ARG A 10 -1.09 3.96 -0.65
N ALA A 11 -0.63 4.23 -1.87
CA ALA A 11 -0.47 5.60 -2.36
C ALA A 11 -1.76 6.44 -2.28
N ALA A 12 -2.92 5.85 -2.58
CA ALA A 12 -4.21 6.54 -2.59
C ALA A 12 -5.06 6.29 -1.34
N SER A 13 -5.04 5.06 -0.82
CA SER A 13 -5.93 4.63 0.25
C SER A 13 -5.21 3.77 1.28
N THR A 14 -5.69 3.84 2.51
CA THR A 14 -5.31 2.99 3.61
C THR A 14 -6.46 2.03 3.88
N VAL A 15 -6.13 0.74 3.91
CA VAL A 15 -7.09 -0.34 4.10
C VAL A 15 -6.81 -1.02 5.44
N ALA A 16 -7.86 -1.38 6.15
CA ALA A 16 -7.80 -2.18 7.36
C ALA A 16 -8.49 -3.53 7.15
N ALA A 17 -8.02 -4.56 7.84
CA ALA A 17 -8.64 -5.87 7.89
C ALA A 17 -8.57 -6.45 9.29
N VAL A 18 -9.56 -7.25 9.66
CA VAL A 18 -9.62 -7.90 10.97
C VAL A 18 -9.72 -9.41 10.82
N ALA A 19 -9.08 -10.14 11.72
CA ALA A 19 -9.28 -11.57 11.92
C ALA A 19 -9.80 -11.75 13.33
N ARG A 20 -10.97 -12.37 13.48
CA ARG A 20 -11.57 -12.59 14.79
C ARG A 20 -11.14 -13.96 15.32
N LEU A 21 -10.88 -14.04 16.62
CA LEU A 21 -10.52 -15.28 17.28
C LEU A 21 -11.80 -15.96 17.77
N TYR A 22 -12.12 -17.11 17.20
CA TYR A 22 -13.27 -17.93 17.57
C TYR A 22 -12.81 -19.34 17.90
N GLN A 23 -13.18 -19.83 19.10
CA GLN A 23 -12.82 -21.17 19.59
C GLN A 23 -11.31 -21.51 19.45
N GLY A 24 -10.43 -20.54 19.73
CA GLY A 24 -8.98 -20.73 19.67
C GLY A 24 -8.38 -20.71 18.26
N ARG A 25 -9.19 -20.44 17.22
CA ARG A 25 -8.73 -20.33 15.83
C ARG A 25 -9.05 -18.95 15.26
N TRP A 26 -8.11 -18.41 14.49
CA TRP A 26 -8.34 -17.20 13.73
C TRP A 26 -9.24 -17.49 12.52
N GLU A 27 -10.32 -16.73 12.42
CA GLU A 27 -11.13 -16.67 11.21
C GLU A 27 -10.35 -15.99 10.07
N PRO A 28 -10.70 -16.26 8.79
CA PRO A 28 -10.08 -15.59 7.66
C PRO A 28 -10.15 -14.05 7.79
N PRO A 29 -9.06 -13.32 7.51
CA PRO A 29 -9.09 -11.86 7.56
C PRO A 29 -10.11 -11.26 6.59
N GLU A 30 -10.91 -10.33 7.10
CA GLU A 30 -11.92 -9.58 6.36
C GLU A 30 -11.60 -8.09 6.39
N THR A 31 -11.73 -7.41 5.25
CA THR A 31 -11.54 -5.95 5.20
C THR A 31 -12.61 -5.23 6.00
N VAL A 32 -12.26 -4.09 6.62
CA VAL A 32 -13.19 -3.22 7.34
C VAL A 32 -13.45 -1.96 6.48
N PRO A 33 -14.55 -1.90 5.72
CA PRO A 33 -14.79 -0.78 4.80
C PRO A 33 -14.92 0.57 5.52
N SER A 34 -15.51 0.58 6.71
CA SER A 34 -15.68 1.81 7.52
C SER A 34 -14.38 2.41 8.03
N ALA A 35 -13.29 1.63 8.07
CA ALA A 35 -11.95 2.09 8.43
C ALA A 35 -11.05 2.31 7.20
N THR A 36 -11.56 2.01 5.98
CA THR A 36 -10.85 2.32 4.74
C THR A 36 -10.98 3.79 4.44
N MET A 37 -9.85 4.47 4.21
CA MET A 37 -9.82 5.93 4.04
C MET A 37 -8.72 6.35 3.07
N PRO A 38 -8.73 7.59 2.56
CA PRO A 38 -7.60 8.16 1.84
C PRO A 38 -6.29 8.12 2.66
N SER A 39 -5.15 7.86 2.01
CA SER A 39 -3.83 7.91 2.64
C SER A 39 -3.33 9.34 2.79
N THR A 40 -4.03 10.11 3.61
CA THR A 40 -3.85 11.56 3.74
C THR A 40 -3.90 11.98 5.21
N LEU A 41 -3.21 13.05 5.53
CA LEU A 41 -3.34 13.76 6.80
C LEU A 41 -3.51 15.24 6.53
N LEU A 42 -4.56 15.85 7.07
CA LEU A 42 -4.67 17.30 7.15
C LEU A 42 -4.04 17.76 8.46
N LEU A 43 -3.00 18.59 8.40
CA LEU A 43 -2.31 19.05 9.60
C LEU A 43 -2.99 20.31 10.13
N THR A 44 -3.71 20.18 11.25
CA THR A 44 -4.45 21.29 11.86
C THR A 44 -3.77 21.78 13.13
N ALA A 45 -4.27 22.87 13.73
CA ALA A 45 -3.81 23.36 15.02
C ALA A 45 -4.04 22.35 16.16
N ASP A 46 -5.13 21.59 16.09
CA ASP A 46 -5.53 20.60 17.10
C ASP A 46 -4.85 19.23 16.88
N GLY A 47 -4.19 19.05 15.75
CA GLY A 47 -3.47 17.83 15.39
C GLY A 47 -3.76 17.33 13.97
N PRO A 48 -3.09 16.24 13.54
CA PRO A 48 -3.33 15.63 12.24
C PRO A 48 -4.73 14.99 12.16
N VAL A 49 -5.43 15.16 11.05
CA VAL A 49 -6.73 14.53 10.78
C VAL A 49 -6.60 13.61 9.56
N ALA A 50 -6.80 12.31 9.76
CA ALA A 50 -6.65 11.30 8.72
C ALA A 50 -7.86 11.18 7.80
N GLY A 51 -7.60 10.81 6.53
CA GLY A 51 -8.63 10.42 5.58
C GLY A 51 -9.36 11.57 4.90
N VAL A 52 -8.79 12.77 4.92
CA VAL A 52 -9.36 13.96 4.26
C VAL A 52 -9.14 13.85 2.74
N GLU A 53 -10.22 13.87 1.96
CA GLU A 53 -10.18 13.74 0.49
C GLU A 53 -9.69 14.99 -0.22
N ASP A 54 -10.16 16.16 0.21
CA ASP A 54 -9.77 17.46 -0.34
C ASP A 54 -9.33 18.37 0.80
N GLY A 55 -8.24 19.09 0.57
CA GLY A 55 -7.64 19.94 1.58
C GLY A 55 -6.74 20.99 0.94
N GLY A 56 -6.53 22.08 1.69
CA GLY A 56 -5.63 23.15 1.30
C GLY A 56 -4.15 22.74 1.39
N PRO A 57 -3.22 23.72 1.46
CA PRO A 57 -1.78 23.47 1.46
C PRO A 57 -1.29 22.59 2.64
N ASP A 58 -2.10 22.42 3.68
CA ASP A 58 -1.77 21.65 4.87
C ASP A 58 -2.10 20.15 4.77
N LEU A 59 -2.64 19.71 3.62
CA LEU A 59 -2.91 18.30 3.35
C LEU A 59 -1.64 17.60 2.85
N VAL A 60 -1.19 16.58 3.58
CA VAL A 60 -0.01 15.78 3.23
C VAL A 60 -0.39 14.36 2.79
N ARG A 61 0.36 13.84 1.81
CA ARG A 61 0.24 12.49 1.22
C ARG A 61 1.62 11.94 0.88
N GLY A 62 1.69 10.66 0.53
CA GLY A 62 2.94 10.02 0.07
C GLY A 62 4.04 9.95 1.12
N PHE A 63 3.69 10.13 2.40
CA PHE A 63 4.67 10.11 3.50
C PHE A 63 5.22 8.72 3.76
N LEU A 64 4.54 7.63 3.37
CA LEU A 64 5.10 6.28 3.50
C LEU A 64 6.38 6.12 2.66
N ASP A 65 6.34 6.55 1.39
CA ASP A 65 7.52 6.54 0.49
C ASP A 65 8.62 7.49 0.98
N ARG A 66 8.19 8.53 1.71
CA ARG A 66 8.95 9.49 2.52
C ARG A 66 9.89 8.89 3.58
N ILE A 67 9.61 7.67 4.05
CA ILE A 67 10.29 7.16 5.25
C ILE A 67 11.75 6.85 4.96
N GLY A 68 12.63 7.46 5.75
CA GLY A 68 14.07 7.40 5.59
C GLY A 68 14.65 8.55 4.76
N ASP A 69 13.82 9.42 4.18
CA ASP A 69 14.26 10.72 3.67
C ASP A 69 14.61 11.65 4.85
N GLU A 70 15.75 12.34 4.75
CA GLU A 70 16.21 13.29 5.77
C GLU A 70 15.45 14.62 5.70
N VAL A 71 14.89 14.96 4.53
CA VAL A 71 14.16 16.21 4.32
C VAL A 71 12.73 16.04 4.85
N PRO A 72 12.30 16.81 5.88
CA PRO A 72 10.96 16.69 6.41
C PRO A 72 9.91 17.27 5.45
N PHE A 73 8.64 16.96 5.70
CA PHE A 73 7.54 17.77 5.18
C PHE A 73 7.49 19.08 5.96
N VAL A 74 7.26 20.21 5.31
CA VAL A 74 7.09 21.51 5.98
C VAL A 74 5.69 22.02 5.70
N VAL A 75 4.90 22.18 6.75
CA VAL A 75 3.50 22.62 6.67
C VAL A 75 3.27 23.70 7.72
N GLY A 76 2.74 24.86 7.30
CA GLY A 76 2.62 26.03 8.16
C GLY A 76 3.94 26.43 8.84
N GLY A 77 5.08 26.25 8.16
CA GLY A 77 6.42 26.51 8.71
C GLY A 77 6.94 25.47 9.72
N ARG A 78 6.17 24.42 10.01
CA ARG A 78 6.54 23.36 10.97
C ARG A 78 7.05 22.12 10.24
N PRO A 79 8.18 21.53 10.66
CA PRO A 79 8.69 20.29 10.06
C PRO A 79 8.01 19.04 10.64
N TYR A 80 7.66 18.10 9.76
CA TYR A 80 7.08 16.80 10.08
C TYR A 80 7.90 15.69 9.44
N ARG A 81 8.39 14.75 10.26
CA ARG A 81 9.06 13.54 9.76
C ARG A 81 8.02 12.60 9.16
N ALA A 82 8.36 12.03 8.01
CA ALA A 82 7.53 11.07 7.28
C ALA A 82 7.04 9.89 8.16
N ALA A 83 7.93 9.32 8.98
CA ALA A 83 7.58 8.20 9.86
C ALA A 83 6.56 8.58 10.93
N ASN A 84 6.61 9.82 11.45
CA ASN A 84 5.63 10.29 12.43
C ASN A 84 4.25 10.43 11.77
N LEU A 85 4.18 11.02 10.57
CA LEU A 85 2.92 11.11 9.82
C LEU A 85 2.34 9.73 9.52
N ALA A 86 3.16 8.75 9.15
CA ALA A 86 2.69 7.38 8.98
C ALA A 86 2.12 6.79 10.27
N ALA A 87 2.81 6.95 11.40
CA ALA A 87 2.33 6.45 12.69
C ALA A 87 0.99 7.09 13.11
N GLU A 88 0.82 8.41 12.90
CA GLU A 88 -0.44 9.12 13.16
C GLU A 88 -1.61 8.56 12.34
N LEU A 89 -1.38 8.29 11.05
CA LEU A 89 -2.39 7.66 10.20
C LEU A 89 -2.73 6.25 10.69
N ILE A 90 -1.73 5.43 11.02
CA ILE A 90 -1.92 4.04 11.50
C ILE A 90 -2.72 4.03 12.80
N ASP A 91 -2.36 4.90 13.75
CA ASP A 91 -3.06 5.05 15.02
C ASP A 91 -4.52 5.46 14.83
N GLN A 92 -4.77 6.44 13.96
CA GLN A 92 -6.13 6.89 13.64
C GLN A 92 -6.97 5.83 12.91
N VAL A 93 -6.35 4.94 12.14
CA VAL A 93 -7.01 3.74 11.57
C VAL A 93 -7.33 2.74 12.67
N ALA A 94 -6.37 2.46 13.56
CA ALA A 94 -6.55 1.54 14.68
C ALA A 94 -7.70 1.97 15.60
N ARG A 95 -7.79 3.26 15.96
CA ARG A 95 -8.90 3.81 16.76
C ARG A 95 -10.26 3.67 16.07
N ARG A 96 -10.33 3.85 14.75
CA ARG A 96 -11.58 3.65 13.99
C ARG A 96 -12.01 2.19 13.97
N VAL A 97 -11.06 1.25 13.83
CA VAL A 97 -11.37 -0.19 13.93
C VAL A 97 -11.76 -0.57 15.35
N GLU A 98 -11.08 -0.05 16.37
CA GLU A 98 -11.45 -0.24 17.78
C GLU A 98 -12.88 0.21 18.06
N ALA A 99 -13.28 1.39 17.55
CA ALA A 99 -14.65 1.87 17.66
C ALA A 99 -15.66 0.95 16.95
N ALA A 100 -15.27 0.33 15.83
CA ALA A 100 -16.12 -0.61 15.09
C ALA A 100 -16.22 -2.00 15.74
N GLU A 101 -15.15 -2.50 16.35
CA GLU A 101 -15.09 -3.83 16.99
C GLU A 101 -15.45 -3.79 18.48
N GLY A 102 -15.54 -2.59 19.08
CA GLY A 102 -15.95 -2.37 20.47
C GLY A 102 -14.83 -2.55 21.51
N GLY A 103 -13.56 -2.47 21.09
CA GLY A 103 -12.39 -2.57 21.97
C GLY A 103 -11.08 -2.68 21.20
N PRO A 104 -9.92 -2.63 21.86
CA PRO A 104 -8.63 -2.62 21.20
C PRO A 104 -8.28 -3.97 20.57
N ALA A 105 -7.50 -3.93 19.48
CA ALA A 105 -6.97 -5.12 18.84
C ALA A 105 -5.99 -5.84 19.77
N ARG A 106 -6.05 -7.18 19.78
CA ARG A 106 -5.09 -8.01 20.53
C ARG A 106 -3.69 -7.97 19.90
N GLN A 107 -3.63 -7.83 18.57
CA GLN A 107 -2.40 -7.75 17.80
C GLN A 107 -2.61 -6.83 16.61
N VAL A 108 -1.58 -6.05 16.26
CA VAL A 108 -1.60 -5.16 15.10
C VAL A 108 -0.46 -5.53 14.15
N ALA A 109 -0.78 -5.72 12.88
CA ALA A 109 0.14 -5.94 11.77
C ALA A 109 0.09 -4.73 10.83
N VAL A 110 1.24 -4.17 10.48
CA VAL A 110 1.34 -3.10 9.48
C VAL A 110 2.13 -3.62 8.29
N ALA A 111 1.50 -3.64 7.12
CA ALA A 111 2.17 -3.96 5.87
C ALA A 111 3.21 -2.87 5.55
N VAL A 112 4.45 -3.28 5.28
CA VAL A 112 5.53 -2.37 4.84
C VAL A 112 6.18 -2.89 3.57
N PRO A 113 6.72 -2.02 2.70
CA PRO A 113 7.41 -2.47 1.50
C PRO A 113 8.54 -3.46 1.82
N GLY A 114 8.55 -4.62 1.16
CA GLY A 114 9.56 -5.65 1.38
C GLY A 114 11.01 -5.21 1.07
N THR A 115 11.17 -4.10 0.36
CA THR A 115 12.47 -3.48 0.07
C THR A 115 13.04 -2.67 1.24
N TRP A 116 12.27 -2.46 2.31
CA TRP A 116 12.74 -1.72 3.47
C TRP A 116 13.74 -2.53 4.29
N GLY A 117 14.92 -1.96 4.50
CA GLY A 117 15.89 -2.48 5.45
C GLY A 117 15.62 -2.07 6.91
N PRO A 118 16.54 -2.42 7.83
CA PRO A 118 16.42 -2.13 9.27
C PRO A 118 16.24 -0.64 9.60
N TYR A 119 16.83 0.25 8.80
CA TYR A 119 16.74 1.70 9.03
C TYR A 119 15.30 2.22 8.90
N ARG A 120 14.63 1.97 7.76
CA ARG A 120 13.27 2.46 7.52
C ARG A 120 12.25 1.81 8.46
N THR A 121 12.40 0.51 8.70
CA THR A 121 11.54 -0.22 9.64
C THR A 121 11.75 0.26 11.08
N GLY A 122 12.98 0.56 11.49
CA GLY A 122 13.30 1.17 12.78
C GLY A 122 12.63 2.54 12.96
N LEU A 123 12.75 3.42 11.96
CA LEU A 123 12.11 4.76 12.00
C LEU A 123 10.59 4.68 12.22
N LEU A 124 9.91 3.77 11.51
CA LEU A 124 8.47 3.57 11.67
C LEU A 124 8.14 2.96 13.04
N ARG A 125 8.92 1.96 13.50
CA ARG A 125 8.74 1.34 14.81
C ARG A 125 8.85 2.37 15.94
N ASP A 126 9.86 3.23 15.89
CA ASP A 126 10.05 4.29 16.89
C ASP A 126 8.90 5.30 16.85
N ALA A 127 8.36 5.59 15.65
CA ALA A 127 7.21 6.49 15.50
C ALA A 127 5.92 5.88 16.06
N LEU A 128 5.69 4.59 15.83
CA LEU A 128 4.56 3.84 16.38
C LEU A 128 4.63 3.78 17.92
N ALA A 129 5.82 3.55 18.47
CA ALA A 129 6.04 3.59 19.92
C ALA A 129 5.71 4.97 20.52
N ARG A 130 6.01 6.08 19.82
CA ARG A 130 5.68 7.44 20.29
C ARG A 130 4.18 7.71 20.37
N VAL A 131 3.38 7.09 19.51
CA VAL A 131 1.90 7.17 19.56
C VAL A 131 1.28 6.09 20.43
N GLY A 132 2.11 5.27 21.12
CA GLY A 132 1.67 4.23 22.03
C GLY A 132 1.12 2.98 21.35
N LEU A 133 1.43 2.78 20.06
CA LEU A 133 0.94 1.63 19.29
C LEU A 133 2.04 0.57 19.14
N ASP A 134 1.84 -0.60 19.75
CA ASP A 134 2.68 -1.77 19.50
C ASP A 134 2.18 -2.53 18.27
N ALA A 135 2.99 -2.55 17.22
CA ALA A 135 2.63 -3.20 15.96
C ALA A 135 3.81 -3.99 15.36
N THR A 136 3.47 -5.13 14.78
CA THR A 136 4.40 -5.94 14.00
C THR A 136 4.46 -5.40 12.57
N LEU A 137 5.63 -4.94 12.14
CA LEU A 137 5.86 -4.55 10.76
C LEU A 137 6.07 -5.81 9.91
N VAL A 138 5.23 -6.01 8.91
CA VAL A 138 5.22 -7.19 8.04
C VAL A 138 5.68 -6.79 6.64
N PRO A 139 6.88 -7.20 6.21
CA PRO A 139 7.34 -7.00 4.84
C PRO A 139 6.42 -7.71 3.84
N VAL A 140 5.88 -6.97 2.87
CA VAL A 140 5.03 -7.51 1.80
C VAL A 140 5.64 -7.27 0.42
N ALA A 141 5.39 -8.19 -0.51
CA ALA A 141 5.79 -8.05 -1.91
C ALA A 141 4.88 -7.04 -2.63
N ALA A 142 5.36 -6.46 -3.72
CA ALA A 142 4.68 -5.35 -4.41
C ALA A 142 3.31 -5.70 -5.02
N ASP A 143 3.08 -6.99 -5.24
CA ASP A 143 1.88 -7.65 -5.76
C ASP A 143 1.02 -8.26 -4.65
N GLY A 144 1.52 -8.31 -3.41
CA GLY A 144 0.85 -8.81 -2.21
C GLY A 144 0.38 -7.74 -1.22
N TYR A 145 0.30 -6.47 -1.62
CA TYR A 145 -0.21 -5.40 -0.73
C TYR A 145 -1.65 -5.69 -0.30
N GLY A 146 -1.83 -5.85 1.01
CA GLY A 146 -3.14 -5.89 1.60
C GLY A 146 -3.08 -6.10 3.11
N ALA A 147 -3.92 -5.36 3.82
CA ALA A 147 -4.13 -5.50 5.25
C ALA A 147 -4.42 -6.96 5.65
N ALA A 148 -5.20 -7.65 4.84
CA ALA A 148 -5.50 -9.06 5.02
C ALA A 148 -4.25 -9.96 4.88
N ASP A 149 -3.34 -9.69 3.94
CA ASP A 149 -2.11 -10.49 3.76
C ASP A 149 -1.15 -10.31 4.93
N ALA A 150 -0.89 -9.06 5.32
CA ALA A 150 -0.06 -8.76 6.49
C ALA A 150 -0.61 -9.43 7.75
N LEU A 151 -1.93 -9.40 7.92
CA LEU A 151 -2.60 -10.06 9.02
C LEU A 151 -2.49 -11.58 8.94
N ARG A 152 -2.69 -12.20 7.75
CA ARG A 152 -2.48 -13.65 7.55
C ARG A 152 -1.08 -14.09 7.98
N ARG A 153 -0.04 -13.33 7.61
CA ARG A 153 1.35 -13.64 7.99
C ARG A 153 1.60 -13.50 9.49
N LEU A 154 0.96 -12.54 10.14
CA LEU A 154 1.07 -12.35 11.60
C LEU A 154 0.40 -13.49 12.38
N ILE A 155 -0.79 -13.90 11.95
CA ILE A 155 -1.62 -14.90 12.65
C ILE A 155 -1.35 -16.34 12.19
N ALA A 156 -0.58 -16.53 11.12
CA ALA A 156 -0.18 -17.85 10.65
C ALA A 156 0.59 -18.57 11.76
N PRO A 157 0.26 -19.84 12.04
CA PRO A 157 1.03 -20.62 13.00
C PRO A 157 2.49 -20.72 12.50
N PRO A 158 3.49 -20.69 13.40
CA PRO A 158 4.92 -20.60 13.06
C PRO A 158 5.43 -21.74 12.13
N ASP A 159 4.65 -22.80 12.00
CA ASP A 159 4.85 -24.00 11.20
C ASP A 159 4.20 -23.95 9.79
N ALA A 160 3.46 -22.90 9.44
CA ALA A 160 2.84 -22.75 8.12
C ALA A 160 3.76 -22.16 7.03
N VAL A 161 4.96 -21.68 7.41
CA VAL A 161 6.01 -21.40 6.42
C VAL A 161 6.75 -22.71 6.18
N GLU A 162 6.15 -23.58 5.36
CA GLU A 162 6.88 -24.69 4.77
C GLU A 162 8.04 -24.06 3.99
N THR A 163 9.23 -24.14 4.59
CA THR A 163 10.45 -23.64 3.99
C THR A 163 10.57 -24.37 2.67
N TYR A 164 10.44 -23.65 1.56
CA TYR A 164 10.77 -24.20 0.25
C TYR A 164 12.21 -24.70 0.31
N ARG A 165 12.34 -26.01 0.57
CA ARG A 165 13.55 -26.79 0.39
C ARG A 165 13.39 -27.36 -1.01
N PRO A 166 14.11 -26.87 -2.02
CA PRO A 166 14.10 -27.55 -3.31
C PRO A 166 14.47 -29.01 -3.06
N ALA A 167 13.72 -29.93 -3.70
CA ALA A 167 14.04 -31.35 -3.62
C ALA A 167 15.52 -31.51 -3.95
N PRO A 168 16.28 -32.34 -3.20
CA PRO A 168 17.64 -32.63 -3.57
C PRO A 168 17.59 -33.24 -4.96
N GLU A 169 18.03 -32.47 -5.95
CA GLU A 169 18.36 -33.00 -7.27
C GLU A 169 19.42 -34.06 -6.97
N GLU A 170 19.09 -35.33 -7.21
CA GLU A 170 20.02 -36.45 -6.99
C GLU A 170 21.28 -36.16 -7.80
N ALA A 171 22.29 -35.63 -7.11
CA ALA A 171 23.59 -35.39 -7.68
C ALA A 171 24.12 -36.77 -8.12
N PRO A 172 24.48 -36.96 -9.40
CA PRO A 172 25.05 -38.22 -9.84
C PRO A 172 26.30 -38.52 -9.01
N ALA A 173 26.46 -39.79 -8.64
CA ALA A 173 27.56 -40.28 -7.82
C ALA A 173 28.90 -39.73 -8.34
N VAL A 174 29.56 -38.93 -7.51
CA VAL A 174 30.88 -38.36 -7.81
C VAL A 174 31.89 -39.51 -7.82
N ALA A 175 32.34 -39.90 -9.00
CA ALA A 175 33.49 -40.78 -9.16
C ALA A 175 34.76 -40.07 -8.68
N ASP A 176 35.68 -40.82 -8.08
CA ASP A 176 36.93 -40.40 -7.43
C ASP A 176 38.02 -39.90 -8.44
N GLU A 177 37.60 -39.21 -9.51
CA GLU A 177 38.50 -38.58 -10.47
C GLU A 177 38.83 -37.15 -9.98
N PRO A 178 40.10 -36.72 -9.96
CA PRO A 178 40.43 -35.31 -9.79
C PRO A 178 39.93 -34.54 -11.02
N ALA A 179 38.68 -34.10 -10.96
CA ALA A 179 38.04 -33.33 -12.01
C ALA A 179 38.75 -31.99 -12.15
N TYR A 180 39.60 -31.86 -13.16
CA TYR A 180 39.98 -30.55 -13.65
C TYR A 180 38.68 -29.88 -14.11
N PRO A 181 38.24 -28.76 -13.51
CA PRO A 181 37.06 -28.08 -14.00
C PRO A 181 37.30 -27.75 -15.48
N PRO A 182 36.34 -28.05 -16.39
CA PRO A 182 36.52 -27.75 -17.79
C PRO A 182 36.91 -26.26 -17.93
N PRO A 183 37.86 -25.93 -18.83
CA PRO A 183 38.24 -24.54 -19.03
C PRO A 183 36.97 -23.73 -19.32
N ARG A 184 36.76 -22.66 -18.54
CA ARG A 184 35.56 -21.83 -18.67
C ARG A 184 35.44 -21.42 -20.15
N PRO A 185 34.30 -21.65 -20.82
CA PRO A 185 34.13 -21.19 -22.19
C PRO A 185 34.37 -19.68 -22.25
N PRO A 186 34.97 -19.16 -23.33
CA PRO A 186 35.24 -17.74 -23.46
C PRO A 186 33.93 -16.96 -23.30
N VAL A 187 33.94 -15.98 -22.39
CA VAL A 187 32.79 -15.09 -22.15
C VAL A 187 32.65 -14.18 -23.37
N VAL A 188 31.77 -14.55 -24.30
CA VAL A 188 31.36 -13.65 -25.38
C VAL A 188 30.39 -12.64 -24.77
N ILE A 189 30.87 -11.43 -24.51
CA ILE A 189 30.01 -10.31 -24.09
C ILE A 189 29.19 -9.88 -25.31
N THR A 190 28.02 -10.49 -25.49
CA THR A 190 27.06 -10.00 -26.47
C THR A 190 26.54 -8.66 -25.98
N ALA A 191 26.77 -7.59 -26.74
CA ALA A 191 26.19 -6.29 -26.42
C ALA A 191 24.67 -6.41 -26.32
N LEU A 192 24.11 -6.11 -25.14
CA LEU A 192 22.68 -6.00 -24.94
C LEU A 192 22.15 -4.96 -25.93
N SER A 193 21.32 -5.40 -26.87
CA SER A 193 20.63 -4.47 -27.77
C SER A 193 19.70 -3.60 -26.95
N SER A 194 19.82 -2.28 -27.09
CA SER A 194 18.94 -1.32 -26.44
C SER A 194 17.47 -1.69 -26.68
N PRO A 195 16.62 -1.64 -25.64
CA PRO A 195 15.21 -2.00 -25.80
C PRO A 195 14.59 -1.14 -26.89
N ARG A 196 14.07 -1.79 -27.94
CA ARG A 196 13.32 -1.11 -29.00
C ARG A 196 12.16 -0.36 -28.34
N LYS A 197 12.16 0.96 -28.52
CA LYS A 197 11.13 1.88 -28.03
C LYS A 197 9.77 1.39 -28.56
N ARG A 198 8.99 0.73 -27.69
CA ARG A 198 7.64 0.28 -28.00
C ARG A 198 6.82 1.55 -28.26
N VAL A 199 6.46 1.79 -29.52
CA VAL A 199 5.53 2.86 -29.90
C VAL A 199 4.20 2.51 -29.26
N THR A 200 3.85 3.21 -28.18
CA THR A 200 2.55 3.10 -27.56
C THR A 200 1.56 3.80 -28.48
N ASP A 201 0.63 3.04 -29.05
CA ASP A 201 -0.51 3.59 -29.77
C ASP A 201 -1.34 4.39 -28.76
N ARG A 202 -1.32 5.73 -28.88
CA ARG A 202 -2.04 6.64 -27.98
C ARG A 202 -3.52 6.54 -28.31
N ARG A 203 -4.23 5.62 -27.65
CA ARG A 203 -5.68 5.73 -27.52
C ARG A 203 -5.99 7.07 -26.81
N PRO A 204 -6.96 7.86 -27.31
CA PRO A 204 -7.30 9.13 -26.68
C PRO A 204 -7.71 8.87 -25.23
N GLY A 205 -7.02 9.52 -24.29
CA GLY A 205 -7.26 9.34 -22.87
C GLY A 205 -8.71 9.68 -22.51
N ALA A 206 -9.26 9.03 -21.49
CA ALA A 206 -10.66 9.18 -21.05
C ALA A 206 -11.11 10.66 -20.92
N ARG A 207 -10.19 11.59 -20.63
CA ARG A 207 -10.45 13.03 -20.59
C ARG A 207 -10.93 13.62 -21.93
N VAL A 208 -10.42 13.14 -23.07
CA VAL A 208 -10.84 13.58 -24.41
C VAL A 208 -12.23 13.04 -24.73
N VAL A 209 -12.53 11.80 -24.32
CA VAL A 209 -13.86 11.19 -24.49
C VAL A 209 -14.91 11.93 -23.66
N ILE A 210 -14.58 12.28 -22.40
CA ILE A 210 -15.47 13.03 -21.52
C ILE A 210 -15.73 14.45 -22.07
N ALA A 211 -14.71 15.13 -22.57
CA ALA A 211 -14.87 16.46 -23.16
C ALA A 211 -15.75 16.44 -24.41
N ALA A 212 -15.57 15.46 -25.29
CA ALA A 212 -16.40 15.31 -26.49
C ALA A 212 -17.87 15.01 -26.15
N LEU A 213 -18.12 14.19 -25.12
CA LEU A 213 -19.47 13.88 -24.65
C LEU A 213 -20.16 15.12 -24.06
N ALA A 214 -19.43 15.94 -23.30
CA ALA A 214 -19.97 17.18 -22.73
C ALA A 214 -20.40 18.18 -23.82
N VAL A 215 -19.59 18.34 -24.88
CA VAL A 215 -19.94 19.20 -26.03
C VAL A 215 -21.20 18.69 -26.74
N LEU A 216 -21.34 17.38 -26.91
CA LEU A 216 -22.52 16.78 -27.53
C LEU A 216 -23.80 17.06 -26.73
N VAL A 217 -23.75 16.93 -25.40
CA VAL A 217 -24.90 17.19 -24.52
C VAL A 217 -25.32 18.67 -24.58
N ILE A 218 -24.34 19.58 -24.61
CA ILE A 218 -24.62 21.03 -24.74
C ILE A 218 -25.27 21.32 -26.09
N ALA A 219 -24.73 20.78 -27.18
CA ALA A 219 -25.28 20.97 -28.52
C ALA A 219 -26.73 20.43 -28.62
N LEU A 220 -26.98 19.24 -28.04
CA LEU A 220 -28.32 18.65 -28.00
C LEU A 220 -29.31 19.50 -27.20
N GLY A 221 -28.89 20.04 -26.05
CA GLY A 221 -29.69 20.95 -25.23
C GLY A 221 -30.05 22.23 -25.97
N VAL A 222 -29.09 22.86 -26.65
CA VAL A 222 -29.33 24.05 -27.49
C VAL A 222 -30.31 23.74 -28.63
N TRP A 223 -30.14 22.60 -29.30
CA TRP A 223 -31.04 22.20 -30.39
C TRP A 223 -32.47 21.93 -29.92
N LEU A 224 -32.64 21.23 -28.80
CA LEU A 224 -33.96 21.00 -28.19
C LEU A 224 -34.62 22.31 -27.75
N THR A 225 -33.83 23.26 -27.24
CA THR A 225 -34.33 24.59 -26.84
C THR A 225 -34.82 25.38 -28.05
N LEU A 226 -34.05 25.39 -29.15
CA LEU A 226 -34.46 26.04 -30.41
C LEU A 226 -35.71 25.37 -31.02
N MET A 227 -35.79 24.04 -30.98
CA MET A 227 -36.97 23.31 -31.47
C MET A 227 -38.21 23.58 -30.64
N SER A 228 -38.10 23.65 -29.31
CA SER A 228 -39.23 23.96 -28.42
C SER A 228 -39.69 25.41 -28.52
N GLY A 229 -38.82 26.34 -28.92
CA GLY A 229 -39.18 27.72 -29.24
C GLY A 229 -40.01 27.87 -30.53
N PHE A 230 -39.84 26.96 -31.49
CA PHE A 230 -40.55 26.99 -32.78
C PHE A 230 -42.00 26.47 -32.72
N VAL A 231 -42.37 25.72 -31.67
CA VAL A 231 -43.72 25.14 -31.51
C VAL A 231 -44.70 26.11 -30.82
N ARG A 232 -44.23 27.29 -30.37
CA ARG A 232 -45.04 28.31 -29.67
C ARG A 232 -45.31 29.58 -30.48
N LEU A 233 -45.18 29.53 -31.80
CA LEU A 233 -45.51 30.62 -32.73
C LEU A 233 -46.59 30.19 -33.73
#